data_AF-A0A7S1CCT3-F1
#
_entry.id   AF-A0A7S1CCT3-F1
#
_cell.length_a   1.000
_cell.length_b   1.000
_cell.length_c   1.000
_cell.angle_alpha   90.00
_cell.angle_beta   90.00
_cell.angle_gamma   90.00
#
_symmetry.space_group_name_H-M   'P 1'
#
loop_
_entity.id
_entity.type
_entity.pdbx_description
1 polymer ?
#
loop_
_entity_poly.entity_id
_entity_poly.type
_entity_poly.pdbx_seq_one_letter_code
_entity_poly.pdbx_strand_id
1 'polypeptide(L)'
;TARFRPFFDVLGLAHDKGVSSMVVPGAGEPNVDTNEANPYQTRAQRREGDVHALLDKLPADLIALDPSRVGRVDDAPAAVKKAEASARAAAIAAAAGPRGVKK
;
A
#
# COMPACT_ATOMS: atom_id res chain seq x y z
N THR A 1 17.64 1.67 13.47
CA THR A 1 16.18 1.55 13.19
C THR A 1 15.70 0.17 13.60
N ALA A 2 14.46 0.01 14.06
CA ALA A 2 13.90 -1.27 14.52
C ALA A 2 12.67 -1.66 13.69
N ARG A 3 12.57 -2.94 13.31
CA ARG A 3 11.46 -3.50 12.52
C ARG A 3 11.14 -4.92 12.98
N PHE A 4 9.87 -5.19 13.24
CA PHE A 4 9.41 -6.56 13.49
C PHE A 4 9.29 -7.33 12.19
N ARG A 5 9.60 -8.63 12.24
CA ARG A 5 9.35 -9.55 11.13
C ARG A 5 7.87 -9.94 11.14
N PRO A 6 7.13 -9.75 10.04
CA PRO A 6 5.74 -10.23 9.96
C PRO A 6 5.68 -11.74 10.17
N PHE A 7 4.72 -12.22 10.96
CA PHE A 7 4.41 -13.65 11.22
C PHE A 7 5.46 -14.46 11.99
N PHE A 8 6.56 -13.84 12.43
CA PHE A 8 7.60 -14.51 13.21
C PHE A 8 7.97 -13.68 14.43
N ASP A 9 8.30 -14.36 15.52
CA ASP A 9 8.73 -13.77 16.80
C ASP A 9 10.17 -13.25 16.75
N VAL A 10 10.47 -12.35 15.79
CA VAL A 10 11.80 -11.80 15.55
C VAL A 10 11.75 -10.29 15.35
N LEU A 11 12.56 -9.57 16.13
CA LEU A 11 12.83 -8.14 15.98
C LEU A 11 14.18 -7.93 15.29
N GLY A 12 14.16 -7.23 14.15
CA GLY A 12 15.36 -6.76 13.47
C GLY A 12 15.78 -5.37 13.96
N LEU A 13 17.03 -5.23 14.37
CA LEU A 13 17.65 -4.00 14.84
C LEU A 13 18.81 -3.63 13.89
N ALA A 14 18.74 -2.46 13.27
CA ALA A 14 19.86 -1.87 12.54
C ALA A 14 20.58 -0.86 13.44
N HIS A 15 21.88 -1.07 13.63
CA HIS A 15 22.81 -0.26 14.41
C HIS A 15 24.05 0.07 13.58
N ASP A 16 24.92 0.95 14.08
CA ASP A 16 26.11 1.42 13.35
C ASP A 16 27.04 0.27 12.88
N LYS A 17 27.09 -0.82 13.64
CA LYS A 17 27.89 -2.02 13.33
C LYS A 17 27.21 -3.04 12.40
N GLY A 18 26.05 -2.72 11.81
CA GLY A 18 25.28 -3.64 10.96
C GLY A 18 23.86 -3.96 11.45
N VAL A 19 23.37 -5.16 11.17
CA VAL A 19 22.01 -5.61 11.52
C VAL A 19 22.07 -6.80 12.47
N SER A 20 21.27 -6.75 13.54
CA SER A 20 21.09 -7.85 14.49
C SER A 20 19.62 -8.26 14.56
N SER A 21 19.36 -9.53 14.84
CA SER A 21 18.02 -10.09 15.02
C SER A 21 17.87 -10.68 16.42
N MET A 22 16.84 -10.28 17.15
CA MET A 22 16.52 -10.77 18.48
C MET A 22 15.17 -11.50 18.47
N VAL A 23 15.07 -12.61 19.20
CA VAL A 23 13.80 -13.32 19.38
C VAL A 23 12.94 -12.57 20.40
N VAL A 24 11.70 -12.24 20.01
CA VAL A 24 10.73 -11.58 20.89
C VAL A 24 9.46 -12.43 20.89
N PRO A 25 9.24 -13.24 21.95
CA PRO A 25 8.08 -14.11 22.03
C PRO A 25 6.76 -13.31 21.99
N GLY A 26 5.79 -13.78 21.20
CA GLY A 26 4.46 -13.18 21.11
C GLY A 26 4.39 -11.87 20.29
N ALA A 27 5.39 -11.60 19.45
CA ALA A 27 5.40 -10.43 18.56
C ALA A 27 4.86 -10.74 17.15
N GLY A 28 4.72 -12.01 16.79
CA GLY A 28 4.21 -12.47 15.50
C GLY A 28 2.72 -12.85 15.56
N GLU A 29 2.01 -12.59 14.47
CA GLU A 29 0.66 -13.10 14.25
C GLU A 29 0.74 -14.60 13.89
N PRO A 30 0.16 -15.52 14.69
CA PRO A 30 0.27 -16.96 14.43
C PRO A 30 -0.56 -17.43 13.23
N ASN A 31 -1.71 -16.79 13.00
CA ASN A 31 -2.67 -17.21 11.99
C ASN A 31 -2.54 -16.31 10.75
N VAL A 32 -1.75 -16.75 9.79
CA VAL A 32 -1.53 -16.03 8.55
C VAL A 32 -2.67 -16.29 7.57
N ASP A 33 -3.29 -15.23 7.03
CA ASP A 33 -4.12 -15.35 5.82
C ASP A 33 -3.23 -15.63 4.60
N THR A 34 -3.39 -16.83 4.05
CA THR A 34 -2.60 -17.34 2.93
C THR A 34 -2.93 -16.62 1.61
N ASN A 35 -4.10 -15.99 1.50
CA ASN A 35 -4.48 -15.26 0.29
C ASN A 35 -3.90 -13.84 0.24
N GLU A 36 -3.64 -13.24 1.41
CA GLU A 36 -3.12 -11.87 1.49
C GLU A 36 -1.59 -11.83 1.59
N ALA A 37 -0.99 -12.66 2.45
CA ALA A 37 0.44 -12.59 2.71
C ALA A 37 1.04 -13.95 3.11
N ASN A 38 1.25 -14.84 2.13
CA ASN A 38 1.85 -16.16 2.36
C ASN A 38 3.40 -16.13 2.50
N PRO A 39 3.98 -16.46 3.68
CA PRO A 39 5.42 -16.52 3.89
C PRO A 39 6.11 -17.62 3.06
N TYR A 40 5.37 -18.65 2.70
CA TYR A 40 5.84 -19.84 1.98
C TYR A 40 5.37 -19.87 0.52
N GLN A 41 5.16 -18.70 -0.08
CA GLN A 41 4.65 -18.61 -1.45
C GLN A 41 5.54 -19.35 -2.46
N THR A 42 4.90 -20.10 -3.36
CA THR A 42 5.58 -20.71 -4.51
C THR A 42 5.86 -19.67 -5.59
N ARG A 43 6.74 -20.00 -6.56
CA ARG A 43 7.04 -19.12 -7.70
C ARG A 43 5.80 -18.79 -8.54
N ALA A 44 4.84 -19.72 -8.64
CA ALA A 44 3.60 -19.52 -9.39
C ALA A 44 2.68 -18.53 -8.65
N GLN A 45 2.41 -18.81 -7.37
CA GLN A 45 1.59 -17.94 -6.51
C GLN A 45 2.13 -16.51 -6.44
N ARG A 46 3.46 -16.33 -6.37
CA ARG A 46 4.06 -14.98 -6.40
C ARG A 46 3.72 -14.22 -7.69
N ARG A 47 3.79 -14.88 -8.85
CA ARG A 47 3.50 -14.23 -10.15
C ARG A 47 2.04 -13.82 -10.24
N GLU A 48 1.14 -14.69 -9.80
CA GLU A 48 -0.31 -14.42 -9.78
C GLU A 48 -0.62 -13.28 -8.80
N GLY A 49 -0.07 -13.32 -7.58
CA GLY A 49 -0.23 -12.26 -6.58
C GLY A 49 0.29 -10.91 -7.05
N ASP A 50 1.47 -10.86 -7.69
CA ASP A 50 2.02 -9.63 -8.25
C ASP A 50 1.11 -9.06 -9.36
N VAL A 51 0.50 -9.91 -10.19
CA VAL A 51 -0.45 -9.49 -11.23
C VAL A 51 -1.74 -8.96 -10.62
N HIS A 52 -2.32 -9.65 -9.64
CA HIS A 52 -3.52 -9.19 -8.93
C HIS A 52 -3.26 -7.86 -8.21
N ALA A 53 -2.13 -7.71 -7.52
CA ALA A 53 -1.76 -6.47 -6.84
C ALA A 53 -1.60 -5.28 -7.79
N LEU A 54 -1.19 -5.50 -9.04
CA LEU A 54 -1.11 -4.45 -10.06
C LEU A 54 -2.49 -4.07 -10.60
N LEU A 55 -3.38 -5.04 -10.81
CA LEU A 55 -4.74 -4.81 -11.29
C LEU A 55 -5.59 -4.11 -10.24
N ASP A 56 -5.43 -4.48 -8.96
CA ASP A 56 -6.21 -3.96 -7.83
C ASP A 56 -5.56 -2.71 -7.19
N LYS A 57 -4.49 -2.18 -7.79
CA LYS A 57 -3.78 -1.01 -7.26
C LYS A 57 -4.72 0.19 -7.13
N LEU A 58 -4.93 0.67 -5.91
CA LEU A 58 -5.72 1.87 -5.68
C LEU A 58 -5.08 3.10 -6.36
N PRO A 59 -5.87 3.91 -7.09
CA PRO A 59 -5.44 5.22 -7.53
C PRO A 59 -5.18 6.15 -6.34
N ALA A 60 -4.22 7.07 -6.50
CA ALA A 60 -3.84 8.01 -5.44
C ALA A 60 -5.01 8.87 -4.94
N ASP A 61 -5.99 9.14 -5.80
CA ASP A 61 -7.17 9.96 -5.50
C ASP A 61 -8.12 9.33 -4.47
N LEU A 62 -8.01 8.01 -4.24
CA LEU A 62 -8.82 7.31 -3.24
C LEU A 62 -8.20 7.30 -1.85
N ILE A 63 -7.00 7.87 -1.66
CA ILE A 63 -6.35 7.97 -0.35
C ILE A 63 -7.01 9.11 0.42
N ALA A 64 -7.90 8.76 1.34
CA ALA A 64 -8.57 9.68 2.25
C ALA A 64 -8.23 9.36 3.72
N LEU A 65 -8.48 10.32 4.62
CA LEU A 65 -8.29 10.12 6.06
C LEU A 65 -9.19 9.00 6.62
N ASP A 66 -10.40 8.86 6.06
CA ASP A 66 -11.31 7.75 6.36
C ASP A 66 -11.44 6.83 5.13
N PRO A 67 -10.96 5.57 5.20
CA PRO A 67 -11.05 4.62 4.10
C PRO A 67 -12.50 4.21 3.77
N SER A 68 -13.46 4.39 4.69
CA SER A 68 -14.88 4.09 4.47
C SER A 68 -15.67 5.20 3.77
N ARG A 69 -14.98 6.26 3.32
CA ARG A 69 -15.58 7.38 2.58
C ARG A 69 -15.96 6.97 1.14
N VAL A 70 -15.31 5.96 0.58
CA VAL A 70 -15.61 5.45 -0.77
C VAL A 70 -17.02 4.84 -0.76
N GLY A 71 -17.96 5.46 -1.50
CA GLY A 71 -19.36 5.02 -1.59
C GLY A 71 -20.36 5.81 -0.72
N ARG A 72 -19.91 6.80 0.05
CA ARG A 72 -20.82 7.71 0.80
C ARG A 72 -21.25 8.90 -0.05
N VAL A 73 -22.40 9.48 0.33
CA VAL A 73 -22.86 10.76 -0.25
C VAL A 73 -21.99 11.89 0.31
N ASP A 74 -21.60 12.81 -0.56
CA ASP A 74 -20.78 13.95 -0.17
C ASP A 74 -21.65 15.11 0.34
N ASP A 75 -21.61 15.34 1.65
CA ASP A 75 -22.38 16.40 2.32
C ASP A 75 -21.75 17.80 2.17
N ALA A 76 -20.60 17.92 1.48
CA ALA A 76 -19.90 19.18 1.33
C ALA A 76 -20.69 20.21 0.48
N PRO A 77 -20.58 21.52 0.82
CA PRO A 77 -21.22 22.60 0.06
C PRO A 77 -20.64 22.71 -1.36
N ALA A 78 -21.49 23.10 -2.32
CA ALA A 78 -21.17 23.10 -3.76
C ALA A 78 -19.93 23.92 -4.15
N ALA A 79 -19.59 24.96 -3.37
CA ALA A 79 -18.40 25.78 -3.60
C ALA A 79 -17.09 24.99 -3.39
N VAL A 80 -17.05 24.11 -2.38
CA VAL A 80 -15.89 23.27 -2.06
C VAL A 80 -15.72 22.19 -3.12
N LYS A 81 -16.82 21.58 -3.57
CA LYS A 81 -16.83 20.58 -4.67
C LYS A 81 -16.23 21.14 -5.97
N LYS A 82 -16.52 22.40 -6.31
CA LYS A 82 -15.98 23.05 -7.52
C LYS A 82 -14.49 23.36 -7.40
N ALA A 83 -14.06 23.84 -6.24
CA ALA A 83 -12.65 24.12 -5.97
C ALA A 83 -11.82 22.83 -6.01
N GLU A 84 -12.29 21.77 -5.35
CA GLU A 84 -11.64 20.45 -5.38
C GLU A 84 -11.61 19.84 -6.79
N ALA A 85 -12.69 19.97 -7.58
CA ALA A 85 -12.70 19.47 -8.96
C ALA A 85 -11.64 20.15 -9.83
N SER A 86 -11.43 21.46 -9.67
CA SER A 86 -10.40 22.20 -10.41
C SER A 86 -8.97 21.82 -9.96
N ALA A 87 -8.76 21.61 -8.67
CA ALA A 87 -7.48 21.15 -8.12
C ALA A 87 -7.18 19.69 -8.54
N ARG A 88 -8.19 18.83 -8.57
CA ARG A 88 -8.11 17.44 -9.05
C ARG A 88 -7.75 17.38 -10.54
N ALA A 89 -8.39 18.22 -11.38
CA ALA A 89 -8.07 18.27 -12.81
C ALA A 89 -6.61 18.70 -13.08
N ALA A 90 -6.09 19.65 -12.29
CA ALA A 90 -4.71 20.11 -12.40
C ALA A 90 -3.69 19.04 -11.95
N ALA A 91 -3.99 18.30 -10.88
CA ALA A 91 -3.12 17.23 -10.39
C ALA A 91 -3.02 16.04 -11.37
N ILE A 92 -4.14 15.67 -12.01
CA ILE A 92 -4.19 14.59 -13.00
C ILE A 92 -3.37 14.97 -14.26
N ALA A 93 -3.44 16.24 -14.70
CA ALA A 93 -2.64 16.73 -15.82
C ALA A 93 -1.13 16.71 -15.53
N ALA A 94 -0.72 16.94 -14.27
CA ALA A 94 0.68 16.93 -13.86
C ALA A 94 1.25 15.50 -13.68
N ALA A 95 0.43 14.52 -13.28
CA ALA A 95 0.84 13.12 -13.12
C ALA A 95 1.02 12.37 -14.45
N ALA A 96 0.42 12.87 -15.55
CA ALA A 96 0.57 12.32 -16.90
C ALA A 96 1.85 12.84 -17.59
N GLY A 97 3.02 12.34 -17.17
CA GLY A 97 4.29 12.58 -17.88
C GLY A 97 4.31 12.04 -19.32
N PRO A 98 5.23 12.52 -20.20
CA PRO A 98 5.21 12.24 -21.63
C PRO A 98 5.36 10.74 -21.92
N ARG A 99 4.32 10.14 -22.50
CA ARG A 99 4.34 8.72 -22.92
C ARG A 99 5.27 8.57 -24.13
N GLY A 100 6.50 8.15 -23.88
CA GLY A 100 7.44 7.77 -24.93
C GLY A 100 6.98 6.50 -25.64
N VAL A 101 6.45 6.64 -26.85
CA VAL A 101 6.19 5.54 -27.78
C VAL A 101 7.52 5.06 -28.33
N LYS A 102 7.99 3.88 -27.91
CA LYS A 102 9.09 3.19 -28.61
C LYS A 102 8.48 2.41 -29.79
N LYS A 103 8.92 2.76 -31.00
CA LYS A 103 8.72 2.00 -32.24
C LYS A 103 9.28 0.58 -32.12
#